data_AF-A0A127Q377-F1
#
_entry.id   AF-A0A127Q377-F1
#
_cell.length_a   1.000
_cell.length_b   1.000
_cell.length_c   1.000
_cell.angle_alpha   90.00
_cell.angle_beta   90.00
_cell.angle_gamma   90.00
#
_symmetry.space_group_name_H-M   'P 1'
#
loop_
_entity.id
_entity.type
_entity.pdbx_description
1 polymer ?
#
loop_
_entity_poly.entity_id
_entity_poly.type
_entity_poly.pdbx_seq_one_letter_code
_entity_poly.pdbx_strand_id
1 'polypeptide(L)' 'MIQTKGFPYKGNAVFPSPEKQDSGKYAACFTIRSGKDGAGEIRYARTMPTNEFDTHDEAISYILDFAGDWIDQNPA' A
#
# COMPACT_ATOMS: atom_id res chain seq x y z
N MET A 1 11.66 -13.55 4.21
CA MET A 1 11.06 -12.22 4.46
C MET A 1 11.02 -11.51 3.12
N ILE A 2 9.84 -11.36 2.52
CA ILE A 2 9.71 -10.67 1.24
C ILE A 2 10.00 -9.20 1.53
N GLN A 3 11.10 -8.70 0.98
CA GLN A 3 11.51 -7.32 1.10
C GLN A 3 10.46 -6.49 0.36
N THR A 4 9.57 -5.81 1.10
CA THR A 4 8.55 -4.95 0.51
C THR A 4 9.24 -3.81 -0.22
N LYS A 5 9.43 -3.97 -1.52
CA LYS A 5 9.99 -2.94 -2.38
C LYS A 5 8.99 -1.78 -2.41
N GLY A 6 9.45 -0.57 -2.05
CA GLY A 6 8.64 0.64 -2.21
C GLY A 6 8.40 0.93 -3.68
N PHE A 7 7.15 1.22 -4.04
CA PHE A 7 6.73 1.59 -5.39
C PHE A 7 6.66 3.13 -5.47
N PRO A 8 7.59 3.78 -6.20
CA PRO A 8 7.61 5.23 -6.28
C PRO A 8 6.47 5.75 -7.15
N TYR A 9 5.79 6.81 -6.70
CA TYR A 9 4.75 7.50 -7.46
C TYR A 9 4.66 8.98 -7.08
N LYS A 10 4.77 9.88 -8.07
CA LYS A 10 4.67 11.35 -7.92
C LYS A 10 5.39 11.94 -6.68
N GLY A 11 6.63 11.53 -6.45
CA GLY A 11 7.43 12.04 -5.32
C GLY A 11 7.13 11.38 -3.96
N ASN A 12 6.26 10.38 -3.95
CA ASN A 12 5.96 9.51 -2.81
C ASN A 12 6.46 8.09 -3.11
N ALA A 13 6.41 7.22 -2.10
CA ALA A 13 6.62 5.79 -2.23
C ALA A 13 5.52 5.01 -1.48
N VAL A 14 4.93 4.03 -2.15
CA VAL A 14 3.90 3.14 -1.62
C VAL A 14 4.56 1.84 -1.18
N PHE A 15 4.24 1.38 0.01
CA PHE A 15 4.75 0.13 0.59
C PHE A 15 3.57 -0.81 0.86
N PRO A 16 3.23 -1.69 -0.10
CA PRO A 16 2.18 -2.69 0.08
C PRO A 16 2.60 -3.72 1.12
N SER A 17 1.76 -3.95 2.11
CA SER A 17 2.00 -4.96 3.13
C SER A 17 0.76 -5.84 3.31
N PRO A 18 0.30 -6.59 2.28
CA PRO A 18 -0.90 -7.39 2.43
C PRO A 18 -0.77 -8.40 3.57
N GLU A 19 -1.77 -8.43 4.46
CA GLU A 19 -1.76 -9.29 5.64
C GLU A 19 -2.73 -10.46 5.47
N LYS A 20 -2.22 -11.69 5.60
CA LYS A 20 -3.07 -12.87 5.55
C LYS A 20 -3.94 -12.96 6.79
N GLN A 21 -5.24 -13.06 6.60
CA GLN A 21 -6.26 -13.14 7.64
C GLN A 21 -6.54 -14.59 8.03
N ASP A 22 -7.19 -14.79 9.18
CA ASP A 22 -7.64 -16.12 9.65
C ASP A 22 -8.62 -16.78 8.68
N SER A 23 -9.32 -15.98 7.87
CA SER A 23 -10.20 -16.44 6.78
C SER A 23 -9.43 -17.11 5.61
N GLY A 24 -8.10 -16.99 5.58
CA GLY A 24 -7.24 -17.45 4.50
C GLY A 24 -7.04 -16.43 3.38
N LYS A 25 -7.80 -15.32 3.39
CA LYS A 25 -7.70 -14.19 2.46
C LYS A 25 -6.63 -13.19 2.85
N TYR A 26 -6.37 -12.20 2.00
CA TYR A 26 -5.42 -11.12 2.24
C TYR A 26 -6.13 -9.78 2.44
N ALA A 27 -5.80 -9.08 3.51
CA ALA A 27 -6.18 -7.68 3.74
C ALA A 27 -5.20 -6.75 3.02
N ALA A 28 -5.72 -5.76 2.28
CA ALA A 28 -4.93 -4.79 1.54
C ALA A 28 -4.31 -3.69 2.43
N CYS A 29 -3.42 -4.08 3.36
CA CYS A 29 -2.71 -3.14 4.21
C CYS A 29 -1.52 -2.52 3.47
N PHE A 30 -1.24 -1.23 3.70
CA PHE A 30 -0.13 -0.52 3.08
C PHE A 30 0.17 0.82 3.75
N THR A 31 1.31 1.41 3.39
CA THR A 31 1.71 2.75 3.81
C THR A 31 2.16 3.59 2.61
N ILE A 32 1.83 4.88 2.61
CA ILE A 32 2.35 5.88 1.67
C ILE A 32 3.31 6.80 2.44
N ARG A 33 4.52 6.96 1.94
CA ARG A 33 5.54 7.86 2.50
C ARG A 33 5.94 8.93 1.49
N SER A 34 6.29 10.12 1.97
CA SER A 34 6.91 11.14 1.12
C SER A 34 8.35 10.74 0.75
N GLY A 35 8.84 11.27 -0.38
CA GLY A 35 10.13 10.90 -0.95
C GLY A 35 10.03 9.66 -1.84
N LYS A 36 10.77 9.67 -2.96
CA LYS A 36 10.78 8.58 -3.95
C LYS A 36 11.37 7.27 -3.41
N ASP A 37 12.23 7.38 -2.40
CA ASP A 37 12.84 6.28 -1.66
C ASP A 37 12.03 5.90 -0.41
N GLY A 38 10.97 6.66 -0.10
CA GLY A 38 10.21 6.54 1.13
C GLY A 38 11.01 6.89 2.38
N ALA A 39 12.08 7.71 2.28
CA ALA A 39 12.81 8.20 3.45
C ALA A 39 12.05 9.28 4.23
N GLY A 40 11.00 9.86 3.63
CA GLY A 40 10.19 10.90 4.23
C GLY A 40 9.16 10.38 5.24
N GLU A 41 8.27 11.29 5.64
CA GLU A 41 7.20 11.03 6.60
C GLU A 41 6.11 10.10 6.04
N ILE A 42 5.37 9.46 6.93
CA ILE A 42 4.17 8.70 6.57
C ILE A 42 3.05 9.69 6.30
N ARG A 43 2.53 9.68 5.06
CA ARG A 43 1.40 10.52 4.65
C ARG A 43 0.06 9.81 4.84
N TYR A 44 0.07 8.48 4.71
CA TYR A 44 -1.12 7.65 4.86
C TYR A 44 -0.72 6.23 5.27
N ALA A 45 -1.53 5.59 6.11
CA ALA A 45 -1.37 4.19 6.47
C ALA A 45 -2.75 3.52 6.57
N ARG A 46 -2.87 2.33 5.99
CA ARG A 46 -4.06 1.47 6.09
C ARG A 46 -3.64 0.15 6.70
N THR A 47 -4.05 -0.09 7.94
CA THR A 47 -3.63 -1.26 8.74
C THR A 47 -4.73 -2.28 8.98
N MET A 48 -6.01 -1.90 8.86
CA MET A 48 -7.16 -2.79 9.04
C MET A 48 -8.25 -2.51 7.99
N PRO A 49 -8.01 -2.83 6.71
CA PRO A 49 -9.03 -2.70 5.68
C PRO A 49 -10.08 -3.81 5.82
N THR A 50 -11.33 -3.50 5.49
CA THR A 50 -12.42 -4.49 5.40
C THR A 50 -12.42 -5.24 4.06
N ASN A 51 -11.65 -4.77 3.08
CA ASN A 51 -11.50 -5.43 1.79
C ASN A 51 -10.56 -6.64 1.93
N GLU A 52 -11.08 -7.81 1.58
CA GLU A 52 -10.34 -9.07 1.54
C GLU A 52 -10.18 -9.56 0.10
N PHE A 53 -9.00 -10.09 -0.22
CA PHE A 53 -8.64 -10.60 -1.56
C PHE A 53 -8.23 -12.07 -1.47
N ASP A 54 -8.52 -12.85 -2.49
CA ASP A 54 -8.22 -14.28 -2.47
C ASP A 54 -6.71 -14.54 -2.64
N THR A 55 -6.00 -13.65 -3.32
CA THR A 55 -4.55 -13.74 -3.53
C THR A 55 -3.78 -12.52 -3.05
N HIS A 56 -2.48 -12.72 -2.81
CA HIS A 56 -1.57 -11.64 -2.42
C HIS A 56 -1.39 -10.61 -3.54
N ASP A 57 -1.32 -11.06 -4.80
CA ASP A 57 -1.11 -10.20 -5.95
C ASP A 57 -2.33 -9.31 -6.26
N GLU A 58 -3.55 -9.83 -6.04
CA GLU A 58 -4.78 -9.04 -6.13
C GLU A 58 -4.81 -7.92 -5.08
N ALA A 59 -4.41 -8.24 -3.83
CA ALA A 59 -4.30 -7.25 -2.78
C ALA A 59 -3.27 -6.16 -3.13
N ILE A 60 -2.10 -6.53 -3.68
CA ILE A 60 -1.09 -5.56 -4.13
C ILE A 60 -1.64 -4.68 -5.24
N SER A 61 -2.29 -5.27 -6.26
CA SER A 61 -2.84 -4.52 -7.39
C SER A 61 -3.84 -3.47 -6.92
N TYR A 62 -4.77 -3.86 -6.05
CA TYR A 62 -5.72 -2.95 -5.44
C TYR A 62 -5.05 -1.85 -4.59
N ILE A 63 -4.02 -2.19 -3.82
CA ILE A 63 -3.25 -1.20 -3.04
C ILE A 63 -2.66 -0.13 -3.94
N LEU A 64 -2.03 -0.54 -5.05
CA LEU A 64 -1.33 0.38 -5.95
C LEU A 64 -2.30 1.31 -6.66
N ASP A 65 -3.45 0.79 -7.12
CA ASP A 65 -4.51 1.60 -7.74
C ASP A 65 -5.06 2.62 -6.74
N PHE A 66 -5.46 2.16 -5.55
CA PHE A 66 -5.98 3.05 -4.50
C PHE A 66 -4.97 4.11 -4.09
N ALA A 67 -3.70 3.72 -3.91
CA ALA A 67 -2.66 4.64 -3.47
C ALA A 67 -2.36 5.70 -4.53
N GLY A 68 -2.40 5.33 -5.82
CA GLY A 68 -2.28 6.28 -6.93
C GLY A 68 -3.37 7.34 -6.89
N ASP A 69 -4.64 6.90 -6.80
CA ASP A 69 -5.79 7.80 -6.72
C ASP A 69 -5.73 8.71 -5.48
N TRP A 70 -5.33 8.14 -4.34
CA TRP A 70 -5.19 8.91 -3.10
C TRP A 70 -4.10 9.97 -3.22
N ILE A 71 -2.93 9.63 -3.79
CA ILE A 71 -1.82 10.58 -4.00
C ILE A 71 -2.25 11.71 -4.94
N ASP A 72 -3.04 11.39 -5.97
CA ASP A 72 -3.53 12.37 -6.93
C ASP A 72 -4.52 13.37 -6.31
N GLN A 73 -5.34 12.89 -5.38
CA GLN A 73 -6.28 13.73 -4.63
C GLN A 73 -5.61 14.48 -3.47
N ASN A 74 -4.44 14.01 -3.02
CA ASN A 74 -3.70 14.56 -1.89
C ASN A 74 -2.26 14.88 -2.33
N PRO A 75 -2.07 15.88 -3.22
CA PRO A 75 -0.73 16.31 -3.61
C PRO A 75 0.08 16.76 -2.40
N ALA A 76 1.39 16.49 -2.44
CA ALA A 76 2.34 16.93 -1.41
C ALA A 76 2.69 18.41 -1.57
#